data_AF-A0A7C8MHP5-F1
#
_entry.id   AF-A0A7C8MHP5-F1
#
_cell.length_a   1.000
_cell.length_b   1.000
_cell.length_c   1.000
_cell.angle_alpha   90.00
_cell.angle_beta   90.00
_cell.angle_gamma   90.00
#
_symmetry.space_group_name_H-M   'P 1'
#
loop_
_entity.id
_entity.type
_entity.pdbx_description
1 polymer ?
#
loop_
_entity_poly.entity_id
_entity_poly.type
_entity_poly.pdbx_seq_one_letter_code
_entity_poly.pdbx_strand_id
1 'polypeptide(L)'
;MTTIWDDAGAIPSALTAEKLAEYAKGNPDIVNELDPRTGLTPLAAAIRAGNSSAVKLLLDNKADPDKKTRDGLVPMYLAANAASAGSRPRMVQLLLEKYPKTFDEAGPASIRNETPLMAAVRKKDSRTIKLLDLANEFTPAGLDVAKALQIAASKGRGGVTTYVDEWVLEVLAHFNIWSPLGDIFDSATRSYYDIALFAPLPDDVAEPQTAADFKKNLENAVKRGGLERFFPPGDPYLQQVADKAFQLKNDPKNHLNTPRQVDGLAKLALYQPILYCDDSWSMWVEEDQKGKGERWRAQVELVKRISNITTRAVPDNRGCHLRFINKDTPTYNNLNKDQITDIMEKFPRNDGWTPIGTMLRSHVLDPLIYPDIKANTVKRPWLVLITTDGYPTKEDAMEGVPPGPRDENRNADPDRFRKEIRKIGTELEKAGYRQDVVRFSVSQIGKKISYSDDEEKVKLFLDGLESDPDIQDVLYRTADIMDAKYDALKENEKNLEVFLLTTLLSPLQSLLN
;
A
#
# COMPACT_ATOMS: atom_id res chain seq x y z
N MET A 1 -7.62 -44.76 -25.40
CA MET A 1 -7.63 -43.39 -25.95
C MET A 1 -7.81 -42.45 -24.78
N THR A 2 -6.99 -41.40 -24.70
CA THR A 2 -7.23 -40.31 -23.75
C THR A 2 -8.47 -39.54 -24.20
N THR A 3 -9.16 -38.92 -23.25
CA THR A 3 -10.34 -38.09 -23.56
C THR A 3 -9.95 -36.61 -23.53
N ILE A 4 -10.79 -35.75 -24.12
CA ILE A 4 -10.58 -34.29 -24.06
C ILE A 4 -10.48 -33.78 -22.61
N TRP A 5 -11.25 -34.34 -21.67
CA TRP A 5 -11.21 -33.97 -20.25
C TRP A 5 -9.91 -34.39 -19.58
N ASP A 6 -9.41 -35.59 -19.90
CA ASP A 6 -8.15 -36.10 -19.35
C ASP A 6 -6.95 -35.27 -19.88
N ASP A 7 -6.94 -34.97 -21.17
CA ASP A 7 -5.88 -34.17 -21.80
C ASP A 7 -5.90 -32.71 -21.31
N ALA A 8 -7.10 -32.15 -21.06
CA ALA A 8 -7.28 -30.80 -20.49
C ALA A 8 -6.76 -30.70 -19.04
N GLY A 9 -6.95 -31.75 -18.24
CA GLY A 9 -6.53 -31.81 -16.84
C GLY A 9 -5.07 -32.25 -16.60
N ALA A 10 -4.34 -32.62 -17.66
CA ALA A 10 -2.97 -33.12 -17.54
C ALA A 10 -1.94 -31.99 -17.26
N ILE A 11 -0.93 -32.30 -16.45
CA ILE A 11 0.22 -31.43 -16.15
C ILE A 11 1.51 -32.24 -16.41
N PRO A 12 2.37 -31.85 -17.38
CA PRO A 12 2.24 -30.71 -18.30
C PRO A 12 1.08 -30.90 -19.31
N SER A 13 0.65 -29.81 -19.96
CA SER A 13 -0.53 -29.83 -20.84
C SER A 13 -0.41 -30.87 -21.95
N ALA A 14 -1.29 -31.87 -21.93
CA ALA A 14 -1.38 -32.90 -22.97
C ALA A 14 -2.39 -32.55 -24.07
N LEU A 15 -3.21 -31.52 -23.85
CA LEU A 15 -4.12 -30.94 -24.84
C LEU A 15 -3.38 -29.94 -25.72
N THR A 16 -3.25 -30.25 -27.01
CA THR A 16 -2.68 -29.38 -28.05
C THR A 16 -3.79 -28.94 -29.01
N ALA A 17 -3.50 -27.95 -29.87
CA ALA A 17 -4.46 -27.49 -30.88
C ALA A 17 -4.85 -28.61 -31.86
N GLU A 18 -3.90 -29.49 -32.21
CA GLU A 18 -4.15 -30.63 -33.11
C GLU A 18 -5.10 -31.64 -32.47
N LYS A 19 -4.83 -32.02 -31.21
CA LYS A 19 -5.70 -32.94 -30.47
C LYS A 19 -7.09 -32.35 -30.24
N LEU A 20 -7.17 -31.06 -29.92
CA LEU A 20 -8.45 -30.38 -29.75
C LEU A 20 -9.26 -30.39 -31.04
N ALA A 21 -8.63 -30.13 -32.18
CA ALA A 21 -9.27 -30.23 -33.50
C ALA A 21 -9.70 -31.65 -33.84
N GLU A 22 -8.93 -32.67 -33.43
CA GLU A 22 -9.29 -34.07 -33.58
C GLU A 22 -10.52 -34.45 -32.73
N TYR A 23 -10.55 -34.07 -31.46
CA TYR A 23 -11.70 -34.32 -30.58
C TYR A 23 -12.97 -33.62 -31.09
N ALA A 24 -12.85 -32.38 -31.58
CA ALA A 24 -13.97 -31.62 -32.14
C ALA A 24 -14.43 -32.14 -33.52
N LYS A 25 -13.70 -33.10 -34.13
CA LYS A 25 -14.02 -33.65 -35.45
C LYS A 25 -15.26 -34.52 -35.35
N GLY A 26 -16.37 -34.03 -35.89
CA GLY A 26 -17.66 -34.73 -35.90
C GLY A 26 -18.56 -34.39 -34.70
N ASN A 27 -18.02 -33.78 -33.64
CA ASN A 27 -18.78 -33.18 -32.57
C ASN A 27 -18.11 -31.87 -32.08
N PRO A 28 -18.42 -30.73 -32.70
CA PRO A 28 -17.86 -29.44 -32.31
C PRO A 28 -18.21 -29.03 -30.87
N ASP A 29 -19.31 -29.52 -30.32
CA ASP A 29 -19.81 -29.17 -28.98
C ASP A 29 -19.13 -29.96 -27.85
N ILE A 30 -18.26 -30.92 -28.18
CA ILE A 30 -17.50 -31.73 -27.20
C ILE A 30 -16.69 -30.87 -26.22
N VAL A 31 -16.32 -29.64 -26.61
CA VAL A 31 -15.62 -28.66 -25.76
C VAL A 31 -16.47 -28.16 -24.58
N ASN A 32 -17.78 -28.39 -24.61
CA ASN A 32 -18.76 -27.99 -23.60
C ASN A 32 -19.49 -29.18 -22.96
N GLU A 33 -19.20 -30.40 -23.41
CA GLU A 33 -19.81 -31.60 -22.86
C GLU A 33 -19.28 -31.94 -21.47
N LEU A 34 -20.14 -32.54 -20.66
CA LEU A 34 -19.76 -33.02 -19.34
C LEU A 34 -19.15 -34.42 -19.47
N ASP A 35 -18.00 -34.63 -18.85
CA ASP A 35 -17.40 -35.96 -18.71
C ASP A 35 -18.42 -36.87 -18.02
N PRO A 36 -18.84 -38.00 -18.63
CA PRO A 36 -19.76 -38.92 -17.99
C PRO A 36 -19.27 -39.44 -16.63
N ARG A 37 -17.94 -39.50 -16.44
CA ARG A 37 -17.30 -40.01 -15.22
C ARG A 37 -17.26 -38.94 -14.13
N THR A 38 -16.75 -37.76 -14.45
CA THR A 38 -16.43 -36.72 -13.45
C THR A 38 -17.47 -35.60 -13.37
N GLY A 39 -18.32 -35.44 -14.39
CA GLY A 39 -19.29 -34.35 -14.48
C GLY A 39 -18.66 -32.98 -14.75
N LEU A 40 -17.39 -32.93 -15.16
CA LEU A 40 -16.70 -31.68 -15.49
C LEU A 40 -16.78 -31.39 -16.99
N THR A 41 -16.82 -30.11 -17.36
CA THR A 41 -16.45 -29.70 -18.72
C THR A 41 -14.95 -29.82 -18.93
N PRO A 42 -14.44 -29.87 -20.18
CA PRO A 42 -13.00 -29.79 -20.43
C PRO A 42 -12.37 -28.54 -19.81
N LEU A 43 -13.09 -27.41 -19.85
CA LEU A 43 -12.68 -26.16 -19.22
C LEU A 43 -12.56 -26.31 -17.69
N ALA A 44 -13.55 -26.91 -17.03
CA ALA A 44 -13.52 -27.14 -15.60
C ALA A 44 -12.41 -28.11 -15.17
N ALA A 45 -12.10 -29.11 -16.00
CA ALA A 45 -10.97 -30.02 -15.77
C ALA A 45 -9.62 -29.28 -15.82
N ALA A 46 -9.43 -28.41 -16.82
CA ALA A 46 -8.23 -27.57 -16.93
C ALA A 46 -8.09 -26.57 -15.77
N ILE A 47 -9.19 -25.91 -15.36
CA ILE A 47 -9.21 -24.98 -14.23
C ILE A 47 -8.83 -25.69 -12.92
N ARG A 48 -9.43 -26.86 -12.67
CA ARG A 48 -9.16 -27.63 -11.44
C ARG A 48 -7.69 -28.07 -11.36
N ALA A 49 -7.07 -28.37 -12.51
CA ALA A 49 -5.66 -28.72 -12.61
C ALA A 49 -4.72 -27.49 -12.54
N GLY A 50 -5.22 -26.26 -12.65
CA GLY A 50 -4.38 -25.07 -12.75
C GLY A 50 -3.66 -24.94 -14.10
N ASN A 51 -4.11 -25.65 -15.14
CA ASN A 51 -3.48 -25.66 -16.46
C ASN A 51 -3.96 -24.47 -17.30
N SER A 52 -3.35 -23.30 -17.09
CA SER A 52 -3.72 -22.05 -17.78
C SER A 52 -3.60 -22.13 -19.31
N SER A 53 -2.68 -22.96 -19.83
CA SER A 53 -2.51 -23.14 -21.27
C SER A 53 -3.69 -23.86 -21.90
N ALA A 54 -4.17 -24.94 -21.26
CA ALA A 54 -5.39 -25.63 -21.69
C ALA A 54 -6.64 -24.75 -21.51
N VAL A 55 -6.73 -23.98 -20.40
CA VAL A 55 -7.83 -23.02 -20.19
C VAL A 55 -7.90 -22.01 -21.34
N LYS A 56 -6.78 -21.37 -21.68
CA LYS A 56 -6.73 -20.42 -22.80
C LYS A 56 -7.11 -21.08 -24.12
N LEU A 57 -6.53 -22.23 -24.44
CA LEU A 57 -6.79 -22.96 -25.68
C LEU A 57 -8.27 -23.33 -25.83
N LEU A 58 -8.92 -23.80 -24.75
CA LEU A 58 -10.34 -24.15 -24.75
C LEU A 58 -11.23 -22.92 -24.93
N LEU A 59 -10.95 -21.83 -24.22
CA LEU A 59 -11.70 -20.57 -24.33
C LEU A 59 -11.56 -19.93 -25.73
N ASP A 60 -10.39 -20.02 -26.36
CA ASP A 60 -10.17 -19.56 -27.73
C ASP A 60 -10.88 -20.45 -28.77
N ASN A 61 -11.25 -21.67 -28.39
CA ASN A 61 -11.99 -22.64 -29.21
C ASN A 61 -13.45 -22.82 -28.75
N LYS A 62 -14.09 -21.76 -28.25
CA LYS A 62 -15.53 -21.70 -27.93
C LYS A 62 -15.99 -22.58 -26.77
N ALA A 63 -15.10 -22.92 -25.84
CA ALA A 63 -15.55 -23.40 -24.53
C ALA A 63 -16.36 -22.30 -23.84
N ASP A 64 -17.52 -22.66 -23.33
CA ASP A 64 -18.48 -21.79 -22.67
C ASP A 64 -18.00 -21.51 -21.23
N PRO A 65 -17.65 -20.25 -20.91
CA PRO A 65 -17.15 -19.88 -19.59
C PRO A 65 -18.25 -19.89 -18.51
N ASP A 66 -19.53 -20.05 -18.90
CA ASP A 66 -20.69 -20.13 -18.00
C ASP A 66 -21.19 -21.57 -17.80
N LYS A 67 -20.62 -22.55 -18.53
CA LYS A 67 -21.09 -23.93 -18.47
C LYS A 67 -20.75 -24.57 -17.14
N LYS A 68 -21.79 -24.75 -16.32
CA LYS A 68 -21.70 -25.39 -15.00
C LYS A 68 -21.32 -26.86 -15.10
N THR A 69 -20.61 -27.33 -14.09
CA THR A 69 -20.40 -28.78 -13.88
C THR A 69 -21.72 -29.48 -13.55
N ARG A 70 -21.72 -30.82 -13.54
CA ARG A 70 -22.87 -31.62 -13.09
C ARG A 70 -23.34 -31.26 -11.67
N ASP A 71 -22.41 -30.86 -10.82
CA ASP A 71 -22.69 -30.46 -9.44
C ASP A 71 -23.18 -29.01 -9.33
N GLY A 72 -23.33 -28.30 -10.45
CA GLY A 72 -23.80 -26.92 -10.49
C GLY A 72 -22.71 -25.88 -10.20
N LEU A 73 -21.43 -26.26 -10.19
CA LEU A 73 -20.34 -25.32 -9.96
C LEU A 73 -20.06 -24.50 -11.23
N VAL A 74 -20.05 -23.18 -11.07
CA VAL A 74 -19.66 -22.26 -12.15
C VAL A 74 -18.15 -22.26 -12.34
N PRO A 75 -17.64 -22.15 -13.58
CA PRO A 75 -16.20 -22.13 -13.86
C PRO A 75 -15.43 -21.06 -13.08
N MET A 76 -16.04 -19.89 -12.85
CA MET A 76 -15.41 -18.81 -12.07
C MET A 76 -15.16 -19.19 -10.60
N TYR A 77 -16.09 -19.92 -9.98
CA TYR A 77 -15.91 -20.43 -8.61
C TYR A 77 -14.74 -21.42 -8.54
N LEU A 78 -14.64 -22.32 -9.52
CA LEU A 78 -13.55 -23.28 -9.61
C LEU A 78 -12.19 -22.58 -9.74
N ALA A 79 -12.12 -21.50 -10.52
CA ALA A 79 -10.90 -20.71 -10.69
C ALA A 79 -10.50 -20.00 -9.40
N ALA A 80 -11.46 -19.37 -8.70
CA ALA A 80 -11.22 -18.69 -7.43
C ALA A 80 -10.87 -19.65 -6.28
N ASN A 81 -11.37 -20.89 -6.34
CA ASN A 81 -11.15 -21.91 -5.31
C ASN A 81 -10.00 -22.89 -5.62
N ALA A 82 -9.30 -22.74 -6.74
CA ALA A 82 -8.29 -23.69 -7.17
C ALA A 82 -7.15 -23.85 -6.13
N ALA A 83 -6.58 -25.06 -6.05
CA ALA A 83 -5.62 -25.43 -5.01
C ALA A 83 -4.31 -24.62 -5.10
N SER A 84 -3.82 -24.36 -6.32
CA SER A 84 -2.56 -23.65 -6.55
C SER A 84 -2.73 -22.13 -6.51
N ALA A 85 -2.20 -21.49 -5.47
CA ALA A 85 -2.26 -20.04 -5.25
C ALA A 85 -1.66 -19.20 -6.38
N GLY A 86 -0.65 -19.71 -7.08
CA GLY A 86 -0.04 -19.01 -8.22
C GLY A 86 -0.92 -19.01 -9.48
N SER A 87 -1.80 -19.99 -9.63
CA SER A 87 -2.63 -20.16 -10.84
C SER A 87 -3.97 -19.45 -10.78
N ARG A 88 -4.52 -19.18 -9.59
CA ARG A 88 -5.87 -18.61 -9.39
C ARG A 88 -6.08 -17.26 -10.12
N PRO A 89 -5.19 -16.25 -9.98
CA PRO A 89 -5.40 -14.97 -10.65
C PRO A 89 -5.40 -15.11 -12.17
N ARG A 90 -4.53 -15.97 -12.70
CA ARG A 90 -4.42 -16.20 -14.14
C ARG A 90 -5.65 -16.88 -14.72
N MET A 91 -6.24 -17.84 -14.00
CA MET A 91 -7.47 -18.52 -14.44
C MET A 91 -8.68 -17.60 -14.38
N VAL A 92 -8.81 -16.81 -13.31
CA VAL A 92 -9.88 -15.79 -13.19
C VAL A 92 -9.76 -14.75 -14.30
N GLN A 93 -8.55 -14.28 -14.59
CA GLN A 93 -8.30 -13.37 -15.71
C GLN A 93 -8.75 -13.95 -17.05
N LEU A 94 -8.33 -15.18 -17.38
CA LEU A 94 -8.68 -15.85 -18.64
C LEU A 94 -10.20 -16.05 -18.78
N LEU A 95 -10.90 -16.35 -17.69
CA LEU A 95 -12.36 -16.47 -17.71
C LEU A 95 -13.02 -15.11 -17.92
N LEU A 96 -12.60 -14.07 -17.19
CA LEU A 96 -13.13 -12.72 -17.33
C LEU A 96 -12.97 -12.19 -18.76
N GLU A 97 -11.88 -12.52 -19.46
CA GLU A 97 -11.64 -12.15 -20.87
C GLU A 97 -12.76 -12.63 -21.83
N LYS A 98 -13.58 -13.60 -21.42
CA LYS A 98 -14.72 -14.11 -22.19
C LYS A 98 -16.08 -13.65 -21.66
N TYR A 99 -16.13 -12.70 -20.73
CA TYR A 99 -17.35 -12.06 -20.22
C TYR A 99 -18.41 -13.03 -19.68
N PRO A 100 -18.06 -13.95 -18.76
CA PRO A 100 -19.01 -14.91 -18.21
C PRO A 100 -20.14 -14.18 -17.47
N LYS A 101 -21.38 -14.55 -17.76
CA LYS A 101 -22.57 -14.04 -17.06
C LYS A 101 -22.66 -14.57 -15.63
N THR A 102 -21.98 -15.67 -15.33
CA THR A 102 -22.03 -16.39 -14.06
C THR A 102 -20.82 -16.07 -13.16
N PHE A 103 -20.10 -14.97 -13.43
CA PHE A 103 -18.84 -14.64 -12.75
C PHE A 103 -18.98 -14.37 -11.25
N ASP A 104 -20.17 -13.93 -10.79
CA ASP A 104 -20.50 -13.67 -9.39
C ASP A 104 -21.50 -14.69 -8.82
N GLU A 105 -21.99 -15.62 -9.65
CA GLU A 105 -23.09 -16.50 -9.29
C GLU A 105 -22.72 -17.40 -8.10
N ALA A 106 -23.61 -17.42 -7.10
CA ALA A 106 -23.49 -18.33 -5.96
C ALA A 106 -23.55 -19.78 -6.45
N GLY A 107 -22.61 -20.60 -5.97
CA GLY A 107 -22.64 -22.03 -6.30
C GLY A 107 -23.72 -22.79 -5.51
N PRO A 108 -23.74 -24.12 -5.61
CA PRO A 108 -24.75 -24.97 -5.00
C PRO A 108 -24.66 -24.99 -3.46
N ALA A 109 -25.73 -25.44 -2.80
CA ALA A 109 -25.80 -25.57 -1.34
C ALA A 109 -24.69 -26.47 -0.76
N SER A 110 -24.17 -27.41 -1.53
CA SER A 110 -23.06 -28.30 -1.15
C SER A 110 -21.77 -27.55 -0.82
N ILE A 111 -21.60 -26.33 -1.33
CA ILE A 111 -20.50 -25.42 -1.01
C ILE A 111 -20.97 -24.21 -0.20
N ARG A 112 -22.11 -24.32 0.49
CA ARG A 112 -22.73 -23.24 1.30
C ARG A 112 -23.17 -22.03 0.48
N ASN A 113 -23.52 -22.23 -0.79
CA ASN A 113 -23.87 -21.14 -1.71
C ASN A 113 -22.77 -20.06 -1.80
N GLU A 114 -21.49 -20.43 -1.64
CA GLU A 114 -20.39 -19.48 -1.77
C GLU A 114 -20.32 -18.93 -3.21
N THR A 115 -20.12 -17.62 -3.34
CA THR A 115 -19.77 -16.97 -4.61
C THR A 115 -18.27 -17.14 -4.91
N PRO A 116 -17.82 -16.92 -6.16
CA PRO A 116 -16.40 -16.92 -6.49
C PRO A 116 -15.58 -15.94 -5.65
N LEU A 117 -16.14 -14.77 -5.32
CA LEU A 117 -15.48 -13.78 -4.45
C LEU A 117 -15.33 -14.31 -3.01
N MET A 118 -16.36 -14.94 -2.44
CA MET A 118 -16.29 -15.56 -1.11
C MET A 118 -15.22 -16.66 -1.05
N ALA A 119 -15.07 -17.45 -2.11
CA ALA A 119 -14.00 -18.44 -2.20
C ALA A 119 -12.61 -17.79 -2.21
N ALA A 120 -12.42 -16.70 -2.96
CA ALA A 120 -11.15 -15.95 -3.00
C ALA A 120 -10.79 -15.34 -1.63
N VAL A 121 -11.78 -14.78 -0.92
CA VAL A 121 -11.64 -14.27 0.45
C VAL A 121 -11.24 -15.37 1.42
N ARG A 122 -11.92 -16.53 1.39
CA ARG A 122 -11.59 -17.67 2.24
C ARG A 122 -10.18 -18.22 1.97
N LYS A 123 -9.71 -18.14 0.73
CA LYS A 123 -8.34 -18.52 0.33
C LYS A 123 -7.29 -17.43 0.63
N LYS A 124 -7.70 -16.26 1.15
CA LYS A 124 -6.85 -15.09 1.43
C LYS A 124 -6.06 -14.64 0.20
N ASP A 125 -6.70 -14.67 -0.97
CA ASP A 125 -6.06 -14.36 -2.25
C ASP A 125 -6.32 -12.92 -2.69
N SER A 126 -5.50 -11.98 -2.22
CA SER A 126 -5.65 -10.55 -2.51
C SER A 126 -5.70 -10.23 -4.01
N ARG A 127 -4.96 -10.96 -4.85
CA ARG A 127 -4.95 -10.73 -6.31
C ARG A 127 -6.24 -11.17 -6.97
N THR A 128 -6.77 -12.33 -6.57
CA THR A 128 -8.04 -12.83 -7.11
C THR A 128 -9.24 -12.03 -6.58
N ILE A 129 -9.19 -11.56 -5.32
CA ILE A 129 -10.20 -10.67 -4.74
C ILE A 129 -10.30 -9.39 -5.58
N LYS A 130 -9.17 -8.73 -5.86
CA LYS A 130 -9.14 -7.52 -6.70
C LYS A 130 -9.71 -7.75 -8.10
N LEU A 131 -9.40 -8.88 -8.74
CA LEU A 131 -9.89 -9.18 -10.10
C LEU A 131 -11.41 -9.38 -10.15
N LEU A 132 -11.99 -10.06 -9.16
CA LEU A 132 -13.43 -10.31 -9.11
C LEU A 132 -14.22 -9.07 -8.68
N ASP A 133 -13.66 -8.25 -7.79
CA ASP A 133 -14.24 -6.98 -7.35
C ASP A 133 -14.34 -5.99 -8.52
N LEU A 134 -13.24 -5.83 -9.28
CA LEU A 134 -13.23 -5.02 -10.49
C LEU A 134 -14.24 -5.50 -11.54
N ALA A 135 -14.43 -6.80 -11.69
CA ALA A 135 -15.42 -7.34 -12.63
C ALA A 135 -16.88 -7.02 -12.22
N ASN A 136 -17.15 -6.91 -10.92
CA ASN A 136 -18.48 -6.61 -10.39
C ASN A 136 -18.92 -5.16 -10.66
N GLU A 137 -17.96 -4.23 -10.74
CA GLU A 137 -18.25 -2.81 -11.03
C GLU A 137 -18.74 -2.57 -12.47
N PHE A 138 -18.61 -3.54 -13.38
CA PHE A 138 -18.93 -3.37 -14.80
C PHE A 138 -19.78 -4.53 -15.35
N THR A 139 -21.11 -4.35 -15.45
CA THR A 139 -22.05 -5.32 -16.08
C THR A 139 -22.47 -4.87 -17.51
N PRO A 140 -23.20 -5.66 -18.35
CA PRO A 140 -22.63 -6.43 -19.46
C PRO A 140 -22.80 -5.79 -20.86
N ALA A 141 -22.99 -4.48 -20.99
CA ALA A 141 -23.21 -3.86 -22.31
C ALA A 141 -21.97 -3.13 -22.90
N GLY A 142 -20.87 -3.02 -22.17
CA GLY A 142 -19.72 -2.23 -22.60
C GLY A 142 -18.37 -2.72 -22.10
N LEU A 143 -18.27 -3.98 -21.69
CA LEU A 143 -17.04 -4.51 -21.14
C LEU A 143 -16.06 -4.81 -22.30
N ASP A 144 -14.96 -4.09 -22.35
CA ASP A 144 -13.75 -4.50 -23.05
C ASP A 144 -12.77 -4.95 -21.96
N VAL A 145 -12.67 -6.24 -21.69
CA VAL A 145 -11.84 -6.83 -20.63
C VAL A 145 -10.36 -6.64 -20.89
N ALA A 146 -9.92 -6.56 -22.15
CA ALA A 146 -8.54 -6.15 -22.42
C ALA A 146 -8.33 -4.69 -21.98
N LYS A 147 -9.34 -3.83 -22.16
CA LYS A 147 -9.35 -2.45 -21.65
C LYS A 147 -9.61 -2.36 -20.15
N ALA A 148 -10.38 -3.25 -19.52
CA ALA A 148 -10.63 -3.31 -18.07
C ALA A 148 -9.46 -3.93 -17.29
N LEU A 149 -8.70 -4.81 -17.94
CA LEU A 149 -7.42 -5.32 -17.46
C LEU A 149 -6.26 -4.37 -17.84
N GLN A 150 -6.43 -3.50 -18.84
CA GLN A 150 -5.58 -2.32 -19.11
C GLN A 150 -6.04 -1.07 -18.33
N ILE A 151 -7.21 -1.09 -17.66
CA ILE A 151 -7.69 0.00 -16.81
C ILE A 151 -6.82 -0.05 -15.56
N ALA A 152 -5.72 0.70 -15.61
CA ALA A 152 -5.21 1.34 -14.42
C ALA A 152 -6.32 2.28 -13.93
N ALA A 153 -6.73 2.11 -12.67
CA ALA A 153 -7.70 2.92 -11.94
C ALA A 153 -7.98 4.29 -12.61
N SER A 154 -9.09 4.38 -13.34
CA SER A 154 -9.57 5.65 -13.91
C SER A 154 -10.88 6.04 -13.25
N LYS A 155 -10.74 6.96 -12.29
CA LYS A 155 -11.68 8.04 -11.89
C LYS A 155 -13.19 7.74 -11.99
N GLY A 156 -13.83 7.64 -10.83
CA GLY A 156 -15.27 7.87 -10.67
C GLY A 156 -15.59 8.33 -9.25
N ARG A 157 -16.36 9.44 -9.12
CA ARG A 157 -17.14 9.76 -7.92
C ARG A 157 -18.03 8.54 -7.61
N GLY A 158 -17.99 8.01 -6.37
CA GLY A 158 -18.94 6.98 -5.90
C GLY A 158 -18.34 5.67 -5.37
N GLY A 159 -17.02 5.53 -5.25
CA GLY A 159 -16.40 4.36 -4.62
C GLY A 159 -16.72 4.26 -3.12
N VAL A 160 -17.08 3.05 -2.66
CA VAL A 160 -17.43 2.65 -1.28
C VAL A 160 -18.68 3.32 -0.69
N THR A 161 -18.88 4.62 -0.86
CA THR A 161 -20.04 5.35 -0.29
C THR A 161 -21.37 4.91 -0.90
N THR A 162 -21.43 4.71 -2.23
CA THR A 162 -22.65 4.27 -2.93
C THR A 162 -22.97 2.81 -2.60
N TYR A 163 -21.96 1.97 -2.37
CA TYR A 163 -22.12 0.58 -1.93
C TYR A 163 -22.67 0.47 -0.49
N VAL A 164 -22.22 1.35 0.41
CA VAL A 164 -22.70 1.42 1.80
C VAL A 164 -24.11 2.01 1.87
N ASP A 165 -24.39 3.09 1.13
CA ASP A 165 -25.67 3.79 1.15
C ASP A 165 -26.80 3.02 0.44
N GLU A 166 -26.55 2.37 -0.70
CA GLU A 166 -27.61 1.76 -1.54
C GLU A 166 -27.86 0.27 -1.31
N TRP A 167 -26.91 -0.48 -0.73
CA TRP A 167 -27.01 -1.95 -0.65
C TRP A 167 -26.83 -2.50 0.77
N VAL A 168 -25.81 -2.05 1.51
CA VAL A 168 -25.48 -2.62 2.83
C VAL A 168 -26.54 -2.28 3.88
N LEU A 169 -27.07 -1.05 3.88
CA LEU A 169 -28.10 -0.62 4.83
C LEU A 169 -29.47 -1.30 4.59
N GLU A 170 -29.87 -1.54 3.32
CA GLU A 170 -31.14 -2.21 3.00
C GLU A 170 -31.12 -3.69 3.41
N VAL A 171 -30.00 -4.38 3.20
CA VAL A 171 -29.83 -5.79 3.57
C VAL A 171 -29.84 -5.95 5.11
N LEU A 172 -29.18 -5.06 5.85
CA LEU A 172 -29.16 -5.10 7.33
C LEU A 172 -30.53 -4.79 7.95
N ALA A 173 -31.28 -3.85 7.36
CA ALA A 173 -32.66 -3.55 7.73
C ALA A 173 -33.61 -4.73 7.43
N HIS A 174 -33.39 -5.44 6.33
CA HIS A 174 -34.20 -6.59 5.93
C HIS A 174 -34.05 -7.81 6.86
N PHE A 175 -32.85 -8.06 7.39
CA PHE A 175 -32.57 -9.24 8.22
C PHE A 175 -32.60 -8.97 9.74
N ASN A 176 -32.63 -7.70 10.19
CA ASN A 176 -32.70 -7.29 11.59
C ASN A 176 -31.58 -7.88 12.49
N ILE A 177 -30.37 -8.02 11.94
CA ILE A 177 -29.21 -8.65 12.60
C ILE A 177 -28.16 -7.59 12.94
N TRP A 178 -28.40 -6.83 14.00
CA TRP A 178 -27.49 -5.73 14.42
C TRP A 178 -26.49 -6.12 15.52
N SER A 179 -26.68 -7.26 16.19
CA SER A 179 -25.94 -7.59 17.44
C SER A 179 -24.61 -8.34 17.31
N PRO A 180 -24.31 -9.16 16.27
CA PRO A 180 -23.05 -9.93 16.23
C PRO A 180 -21.98 -9.41 15.24
N LEU A 181 -22.28 -8.38 14.44
CA LEU A 181 -21.30 -7.72 13.56
C LEU A 181 -20.85 -6.35 14.07
N GLY A 182 -21.36 -5.90 15.21
CA GLY A 182 -20.95 -4.64 15.85
C GLY A 182 -19.44 -4.53 16.06
N ASP A 183 -18.75 -5.64 16.34
CA ASP A 183 -17.30 -5.65 16.59
C ASP A 183 -16.44 -5.71 15.30
N ILE A 184 -17.01 -6.16 14.18
CA ILE A 184 -16.31 -6.25 12.88
C ILE A 184 -16.60 -5.00 12.03
N PHE A 185 -17.82 -4.46 12.08
CA PHE A 185 -18.21 -3.24 11.39
C PHE A 185 -17.83 -1.96 12.12
N ASP A 186 -17.53 -2.02 13.42
CA ASP A 186 -16.92 -0.92 14.16
C ASP A 186 -15.65 -0.40 13.48
N SER A 187 -14.84 -1.28 12.88
CA SER A 187 -13.54 -0.91 12.32
C SER A 187 -13.63 -0.19 10.96
N ALA A 188 -14.69 -0.43 10.17
CA ALA A 188 -14.75 0.03 8.78
C ALA A 188 -15.44 1.41 8.65
N THR A 189 -16.45 1.69 9.46
CA THR A 189 -17.18 2.97 9.45
C THR A 189 -16.51 4.06 10.29
N ARG A 190 -15.68 3.71 11.29
CA ARG A 190 -14.88 4.66 12.09
C ARG A 190 -13.78 5.39 11.29
N SER A 191 -13.33 4.81 10.18
CA SER A 191 -12.28 5.41 9.33
C SER A 191 -12.78 6.54 8.44
N TYR A 192 -14.09 6.62 8.18
CA TYR A 192 -14.62 7.53 7.16
C TYR A 192 -15.36 8.75 7.74
N TYR A 193 -15.89 8.69 8.98
CA TYR A 193 -16.64 9.82 9.57
C TYR A 193 -16.35 10.23 11.02
N ASP A 194 -15.72 9.41 11.87
CA ASP A 194 -14.95 9.92 13.03
C ASP A 194 -14.07 8.84 13.69
N ILE A 195 -12.81 9.20 13.83
CA ILE A 195 -11.64 8.36 14.04
C ILE A 195 -11.60 7.77 15.45
N ALA A 196 -11.59 6.44 15.56
CA ALA A 196 -10.95 5.77 16.69
C ALA A 196 -9.46 5.59 16.35
N LEU A 197 -8.59 6.43 16.94
CA LEU A 197 -7.15 6.17 16.93
C LEU A 197 -6.91 4.91 17.76
N PHE A 198 -6.85 3.78 17.06
CA PHE A 198 -6.63 2.44 17.56
C PHE A 198 -7.70 2.01 18.59
N ALA A 199 -8.10 0.74 18.55
CA ALA A 199 -8.72 0.20 19.73
C ALA A 199 -7.71 0.36 20.89
N PRO A 200 -8.14 0.70 22.10
CA PRO A 200 -7.23 0.74 23.22
C PRO A 200 -6.53 -0.62 23.33
N LEU A 201 -5.21 -0.60 23.27
CA LEU A 201 -4.42 -1.81 23.39
C LEU A 201 -4.56 -2.35 24.81
N PRO A 202 -4.45 -3.67 25.04
CA PRO A 202 -4.89 -4.30 26.30
C PRO A 202 -4.34 -3.68 27.59
N ASP A 203 -3.14 -3.10 27.55
CA ASP A 203 -2.47 -2.48 28.70
C ASP A 203 -2.54 -0.95 28.73
N ASP A 204 -3.00 -0.31 27.65
CA ASP A 204 -3.07 1.14 27.50
C ASP A 204 -4.31 1.71 28.20
N VAL A 205 -4.17 2.91 28.74
CA VAL A 205 -5.31 3.73 29.17
C VAL A 205 -6.03 4.18 27.91
N ALA A 206 -7.30 3.77 27.76
CA ALA A 206 -8.08 3.99 26.54
C ALA A 206 -8.34 5.46 26.21
N GLU A 207 -8.54 6.28 27.24
CA GLU A 207 -8.82 7.71 27.13
C GLU A 207 -7.90 8.47 28.08
N PRO A 208 -6.60 8.61 27.75
CA PRO A 208 -5.62 9.22 28.65
C PRO A 208 -5.97 10.68 28.95
N GLN A 209 -6.12 11.02 30.23
CA GLN A 209 -6.54 12.36 30.67
C GLN A 209 -5.41 13.16 31.30
N THR A 210 -4.43 12.48 31.89
CA THR A 210 -3.34 13.08 32.67
C THR A 210 -1.98 12.77 32.05
N ALA A 211 -0.95 13.55 32.41
CA ALA A 211 0.43 13.25 32.01
C ALA A 211 0.88 11.84 32.46
N ALA A 212 0.37 11.34 33.60
CA ALA A 212 0.66 9.99 34.06
C ALA A 212 0.05 8.92 33.13
N ASP A 213 -1.16 9.15 32.61
CA ASP A 213 -1.80 8.23 31.66
C ASP A 213 -1.03 8.16 30.34
N PHE A 214 -0.67 9.33 29.78
CA PHE A 214 0.14 9.40 28.55
C PHE A 214 1.51 8.74 28.74
N LYS A 215 2.16 8.97 29.89
CA LYS A 215 3.43 8.32 30.21
C LYS A 215 3.29 6.80 30.27
N LYS A 216 2.25 6.29 30.93
CA LYS A 216 1.99 4.84 31.00
C LYS A 216 1.80 4.25 29.60
N ASN A 217 1.03 4.90 28.73
CA ASN A 217 0.85 4.46 27.35
C ASN A 217 2.16 4.49 26.54
N LEU A 218 3.01 5.50 26.76
CA LEU A 218 4.35 5.57 26.15
C LEU A 218 5.25 4.44 26.63
N GLU A 219 5.29 4.16 27.93
CA GLU A 219 6.07 3.06 28.51
C GLU A 219 5.60 1.70 27.97
N ASN A 220 4.29 1.50 27.85
CA ASN A 220 3.72 0.32 27.21
C ASN A 220 4.13 0.21 25.74
N ALA A 221 4.03 1.31 24.98
CA ALA A 221 4.42 1.36 23.57
C ALA A 221 5.91 1.07 23.39
N VAL A 222 6.76 1.62 24.26
CA VAL A 222 8.21 1.34 24.28
C VAL A 222 8.46 -0.15 24.48
N LYS A 223 7.77 -0.78 25.44
CA LYS A 223 7.90 -2.22 25.70
C LYS A 223 7.40 -3.09 24.53
N ARG A 224 6.20 -2.78 23.99
CA ARG A 224 5.62 -3.49 22.83
C ARG A 224 6.52 -3.39 21.60
N GLY A 225 6.99 -2.17 21.33
CA GLY A 225 7.83 -1.85 20.18
C GLY A 225 9.27 -2.31 20.31
N GLY A 226 9.71 -2.81 21.46
CA GLY A 226 11.10 -3.17 21.72
C GLY A 226 12.05 -1.96 21.70
N LEU A 227 11.60 -0.81 22.20
CA LEU A 227 12.32 0.46 22.18
C LEU A 227 13.05 0.77 23.50
N GLU A 228 13.11 -0.16 24.44
CA GLU A 228 13.69 0.02 25.78
C GLU A 228 15.18 0.40 25.71
N ARG A 229 15.87 -0.01 24.65
CA ARG A 229 17.26 0.40 24.37
C ARG A 229 17.40 1.92 24.20
N PHE A 230 16.38 2.56 23.64
CA PHE A 230 16.38 4.00 23.37
C PHE A 230 15.75 4.80 24.52
N PHE A 231 14.78 4.19 25.21
CA PHE A 231 14.03 4.79 26.30
C PHE A 231 14.04 3.84 27.52
N PRO A 232 15.15 3.80 28.27
CA PRO A 232 15.24 2.93 29.44
C PRO A 232 14.24 3.35 30.53
N PRO A 233 13.87 2.45 31.46
CA PRO A 233 12.98 2.79 32.56
C PRO A 233 13.48 4.02 33.34
N GLY A 234 12.60 5.01 33.49
CA GLY A 234 12.93 6.28 34.15
C GLY A 234 13.57 7.34 33.24
N ASP A 235 13.66 7.11 31.92
CA ASP A 235 14.12 8.13 30.97
C ASP A 235 13.26 9.42 31.11
N PRO A 236 13.87 10.58 31.42
CA PRO A 236 13.13 11.84 31.57
C PRO A 236 12.43 12.28 30.28
N TYR A 237 12.85 11.78 29.11
CA TYR A 237 12.24 12.11 27.84
C TYR A 237 10.78 11.68 27.75
N LEU A 238 10.43 10.48 28.22
CA LEU A 238 9.04 10.00 28.18
C LEU A 238 8.13 10.88 29.05
N GLN A 239 8.64 11.36 30.19
CA GLN A 239 7.93 12.33 31.02
C GLN A 239 7.72 13.66 30.29
N GLN A 240 8.76 14.19 29.64
CA GLN A 240 8.66 15.46 28.89
C GLN A 240 7.64 15.37 27.74
N VAL A 241 7.62 14.25 27.01
CA VAL A 241 6.62 14.01 25.94
C VAL A 241 5.22 13.91 26.54
N ALA A 242 5.05 13.19 27.65
CA ALA A 242 3.76 13.03 28.32
C ALA A 242 3.21 14.35 28.88
N ASP A 243 4.08 15.19 29.45
CA ASP A 243 3.71 16.52 29.93
C ASP A 243 3.27 17.43 28.77
N LYS A 244 3.99 17.38 27.64
CA LYS A 244 3.63 18.14 26.43
C LYS A 244 2.33 17.61 25.82
N ALA A 245 2.13 16.30 25.77
CA ALA A 245 0.87 15.68 25.36
C ALA A 245 -0.32 16.17 26.20
N PHE A 246 -0.17 16.17 27.53
CA PHE A 246 -1.20 16.71 28.43
C PHE A 246 -1.50 18.20 28.17
N GLN A 247 -0.48 19.01 27.88
CA GLN A 247 -0.68 20.43 27.50
C GLN A 247 -1.46 20.55 26.18
N LEU A 248 -1.08 19.78 25.16
CA LEU A 248 -1.71 19.79 23.82
C LEU A 248 -3.19 19.39 23.86
N LYS A 249 -3.57 18.47 24.73
CA LYS A 249 -4.97 18.08 24.94
C LYS A 249 -5.84 19.25 25.38
N ASN A 250 -5.26 20.18 26.14
CA ASN A 250 -5.96 21.35 26.67
C ASN A 250 -5.74 22.62 25.85
N ASP A 251 -4.97 22.55 24.75
CA ASP A 251 -4.70 23.70 23.89
C ASP A 251 -5.85 23.89 22.88
N PRO A 252 -6.60 25.00 22.94
CA PRO A 252 -7.69 25.28 22.01
C PRO A 252 -7.22 25.48 20.55
N LYS A 253 -5.92 25.73 20.32
CA LYS A 253 -5.33 25.87 18.99
C LYS A 253 -4.92 24.54 18.36
N ASN A 254 -4.91 23.47 19.15
CA ASN A 254 -4.57 22.14 18.66
C ASN A 254 -5.84 21.47 18.11
N HIS A 255 -5.87 21.22 16.79
CA HIS A 255 -6.99 20.50 16.17
C HIS A 255 -7.01 19.00 16.49
N LEU A 256 -5.86 18.43 16.87
CA LEU A 256 -5.67 17.04 17.28
C LEU A 256 -5.78 16.91 18.80
N ASN A 257 -6.97 17.18 19.35
CA ASN A 257 -7.19 17.39 20.79
C ASN A 257 -7.95 16.26 21.52
N THR A 258 -8.42 15.23 20.82
CA THR A 258 -8.98 14.06 21.53
C THR A 258 -7.87 13.30 22.28
N PRO A 259 -8.18 12.64 23.41
CA PRO A 259 -7.19 11.85 24.15
C PRO A 259 -6.38 10.91 23.28
N ARG A 260 -7.04 10.20 22.35
CA ARG A 260 -6.39 9.25 21.44
C ARG A 260 -5.52 9.92 20.39
N GLN A 261 -5.93 11.06 19.82
CA GLN A 261 -5.10 11.82 18.88
C GLN A 261 -3.83 12.33 19.55
N VAL A 262 -3.96 12.82 20.78
CA VAL A 262 -2.83 13.29 21.57
C VAL A 262 -1.91 12.14 21.97
N ASP A 263 -2.46 10.97 22.28
CA ASP A 263 -1.68 9.74 22.50
C ASP A 263 -0.92 9.31 21.24
N GLY A 264 -1.56 9.41 20.06
CA GLY A 264 -0.91 9.20 18.77
C GLY A 264 0.24 10.19 18.52
N LEU A 265 0.06 11.47 18.83
CA LEU A 265 1.13 12.47 18.75
C LEU A 265 2.30 12.13 19.68
N ALA A 266 2.00 11.67 20.91
CA ALA A 266 3.00 11.24 21.87
C ALA A 266 3.79 10.01 21.36
N LYS A 267 3.10 9.00 20.80
CA LYS A 267 3.73 7.81 20.21
C LYS A 267 4.61 8.17 19.01
N LEU A 268 4.16 9.10 18.16
CA LEU A 268 4.95 9.62 17.04
C LEU A 268 6.24 10.31 17.52
N ALA A 269 6.19 10.97 18.68
CA ALA A 269 7.36 11.57 19.32
C ALA A 269 8.41 10.54 19.80
N LEU A 270 8.18 9.23 19.69
CA LEU A 270 9.26 8.25 19.89
C LEU A 270 10.26 8.21 18.72
N TYR A 271 9.89 8.68 17.53
CA TYR A 271 10.72 8.59 16.31
C TYR A 271 11.30 9.94 15.87
N GLN A 272 12.58 9.97 15.51
CA GLN A 272 13.22 11.14 14.90
C GLN A 272 12.80 11.27 13.42
N PRO A 273 12.02 12.28 13.04
CA PRO A 273 11.60 12.46 11.65
C PRO A 273 12.78 12.99 10.81
N ILE A 274 12.95 12.39 9.63
CA ILE A 274 13.82 12.86 8.56
C ILE A 274 12.94 13.10 7.34
N LEU A 275 12.80 14.36 6.93
CA LEU A 275 12.11 14.74 5.72
C LEU A 275 13.11 14.65 4.57
N TYR A 276 12.88 13.73 3.63
CA TYR A 276 13.71 13.54 2.45
C TYR A 276 12.91 13.92 1.21
N CYS A 277 13.12 15.14 0.75
CA CYS A 277 12.25 15.81 -0.21
C CYS A 277 12.83 15.79 -1.63
N ASP A 278 11.97 15.59 -2.62
CA ASP A 278 12.33 15.70 -4.02
C ASP A 278 12.45 17.17 -4.44
N ASP A 279 13.61 17.54 -4.96
CA ASP A 279 13.91 18.87 -5.52
C ASP A 279 14.36 18.78 -6.98
N SER A 280 14.05 17.68 -7.66
CA SER A 280 14.36 17.48 -9.07
C SER A 280 13.60 18.43 -9.99
N TRP A 281 14.04 18.52 -11.25
CA TRP A 281 13.46 19.40 -12.25
C TRP A 281 11.93 19.26 -12.39
N SER A 282 11.40 18.03 -12.31
CA SER A 282 9.97 17.72 -12.47
C SER A 282 9.09 18.40 -11.41
N MET A 283 9.64 18.65 -10.21
CA MET A 283 8.96 19.35 -9.12
C MET A 283 8.65 20.82 -9.45
N TRP A 284 9.41 21.41 -10.37
CA TRP A 284 9.32 22.83 -10.74
C TRP A 284 8.53 23.08 -12.02
N VAL A 285 8.09 22.03 -12.71
CA VAL A 285 7.31 22.17 -13.95
C VAL A 285 5.93 22.75 -13.62
N GLU A 286 5.54 23.78 -14.38
CA GLU A 286 4.27 24.49 -14.23
C GLU A 286 3.33 24.09 -15.38
N GLU A 287 2.12 23.62 -15.06
CA GLU A 287 1.07 23.40 -16.06
C GLU A 287 0.46 24.74 -16.53
N ASP A 288 0.56 25.82 -15.74
CA ASP A 288 -0.12 27.11 -15.98
C ASP A 288 0.77 28.38 -15.98
N GLN A 289 2.10 28.24 -15.98
CA GLN A 289 3.10 29.33 -16.12
C GLN A 289 3.05 30.47 -15.06
N LYS A 290 2.68 30.19 -13.81
CA LYS A 290 2.59 31.18 -12.70
C LYS A 290 3.72 31.11 -11.64
N GLY A 291 4.96 30.78 -12.00
CA GLY A 291 6.09 30.65 -11.06
C GLY A 291 6.05 29.34 -10.25
N LYS A 292 7.08 29.09 -9.39
CA LYS A 292 7.37 27.83 -8.65
C LYS A 292 6.35 26.68 -8.86
N GLY A 293 6.66 25.67 -9.67
CA GLY A 293 5.79 24.54 -10.06
C GLY A 293 4.76 24.02 -9.04
N GLU A 294 3.60 23.55 -9.53
CA GLU A 294 2.48 23.08 -8.70
C GLU A 294 2.91 21.99 -7.69
N ARG A 295 3.75 21.04 -8.12
CA ARG A 295 4.24 19.94 -7.28
C ARG A 295 5.13 20.43 -6.15
N TRP A 296 6.03 21.37 -6.43
CA TRP A 296 6.84 22.00 -5.39
C TRP A 296 5.96 22.67 -4.33
N ARG A 297 4.96 23.47 -4.72
CA ARG A 297 4.04 24.12 -3.77
C ARG A 297 3.29 23.11 -2.90
N ALA A 298 2.79 22.03 -3.49
CA ALA A 298 2.15 20.95 -2.75
C ALA A 298 3.10 20.29 -1.75
N GLN A 299 4.36 20.07 -2.14
CA GLN A 299 5.38 19.56 -1.23
C GLN A 299 5.69 20.52 -0.08
N VAL A 300 5.81 21.83 -0.33
CA VAL A 300 6.01 22.82 0.74
C VAL A 300 4.91 22.73 1.79
N GLU A 301 3.64 22.73 1.35
CA GLU A 301 2.49 22.66 2.25
C GLU A 301 2.43 21.34 3.02
N LEU A 302 2.67 20.21 2.34
CA LEU A 302 2.70 18.90 2.98
C LEU A 302 3.80 18.80 4.04
N VAL A 303 5.03 19.19 3.69
CA VAL A 303 6.20 19.13 4.58
C VAL A 303 6.03 20.03 5.80
N LYS A 304 5.45 21.23 5.62
CA LYS A 304 5.08 22.15 6.72
C LYS A 304 4.09 21.52 7.70
N ARG A 305 3.12 20.74 7.20
CA ARG A 305 2.11 20.08 8.04
C ARG A 305 2.66 18.84 8.73
N ILE A 306 3.41 18.02 8.01
CA ILE A 306 4.10 16.86 8.57
C ILE A 306 5.06 17.30 9.68
N SER A 307 5.87 18.33 9.46
CA SER A 307 6.78 18.86 10.50
C SER A 307 6.02 19.38 11.72
N ASN A 308 4.90 20.08 11.51
CA ASN A 308 4.03 20.53 12.60
C ASN A 308 3.44 19.38 13.44
N ILE A 309 3.05 18.27 12.81
CA ILE A 309 2.45 17.11 13.49
C ILE A 309 3.53 16.28 14.20
N THR A 310 4.61 15.92 13.49
CA THR A 310 5.69 15.06 14.01
C THR A 310 6.48 15.68 15.16
N THR A 311 6.54 17.01 15.26
CA THR A 311 7.27 17.72 16.33
C THR A 311 6.36 18.20 17.46
N ARG A 312 5.04 18.05 17.33
CA ARG A 312 4.07 18.69 18.24
C ARG A 312 4.23 18.26 19.70
N ALA A 313 4.37 16.96 19.94
CA ALA A 313 4.56 16.38 21.28
C ALA A 313 6.04 16.25 21.68
N VAL A 314 6.96 16.68 20.82
CA VAL A 314 8.40 16.60 21.08
C VAL A 314 8.88 17.86 21.82
N PRO A 315 9.80 17.78 22.80
CA PRO A 315 10.41 18.95 23.44
C PRO A 315 11.05 19.93 22.43
N ASP A 316 11.05 21.23 22.74
CA ASP A 316 11.30 22.32 21.77
C ASP A 316 12.70 22.31 21.11
N ASN A 317 13.67 21.57 21.65
CA ASN A 317 15.01 21.42 21.09
C ASN A 317 15.19 20.22 20.14
N ARG A 318 14.09 19.56 19.76
CA ARG A 318 14.12 18.35 18.90
C ARG A 318 13.08 18.47 17.77
N GLY A 319 13.52 19.02 16.64
CA GLY A 319 12.74 19.16 15.42
C GLY A 319 13.02 18.06 14.38
N CYS A 320 12.70 18.34 13.11
CA CYS A 320 12.97 17.43 12.00
C CYS A 320 14.39 17.59 11.42
N HIS A 321 14.95 16.53 10.86
CA HIS A 321 16.01 16.67 9.87
C HIS A 321 15.38 16.92 8.50
N LEU A 322 15.96 17.82 7.70
CA LEU A 322 15.50 18.11 6.34
C LEU A 322 16.65 17.84 5.37
N ARG A 323 16.36 17.03 4.36
CA ARG A 323 17.28 16.65 3.27
C ARG A 323 16.55 16.73 1.95
N PHE A 324 17.31 16.96 0.89
CA PHE A 324 16.80 16.98 -0.48
C PHE A 324 17.56 15.96 -1.33
N ILE A 325 16.96 15.53 -2.45
CA ILE A 325 17.63 14.59 -3.36
C ILE A 325 18.89 15.22 -3.94
N ASN A 326 18.81 16.43 -4.50
CA ASN A 326 19.91 17.07 -5.21
C ASN A 326 20.67 18.06 -4.32
N LYS A 327 19.97 18.89 -3.53
CA LYS A 327 20.64 19.87 -2.66
C LYS A 327 21.17 19.22 -1.38
N ASP A 328 22.50 19.17 -1.26
CA ASP A 328 23.13 18.78 -0.01
C ASP A 328 22.91 19.84 1.09
N THR A 329 22.45 19.36 2.25
CA THR A 329 21.97 20.17 3.39
C THR A 329 22.36 19.54 4.73
N PRO A 330 23.67 19.30 4.98
CA PRO A 330 24.11 18.48 6.12
C PRO A 330 23.83 19.12 7.48
N THR A 331 23.63 20.44 7.52
CA THR A 331 23.38 21.21 8.74
C THR A 331 21.90 21.35 9.10
N TYR A 332 20.98 20.92 8.22
CA TYR A 332 19.54 21.11 8.41
C TYR A 332 18.98 20.03 9.36
N ASN A 333 19.30 20.19 10.64
CA ASN A 333 18.99 19.22 11.69
C ASN A 333 18.16 19.85 12.82
N ASN A 334 17.21 19.09 13.38
CA ASN A 334 16.35 19.51 14.48
C ASN A 334 15.60 20.83 14.21
N LEU A 335 15.20 21.04 12.95
CA LEU A 335 14.48 22.22 12.52
C LEU A 335 13.03 22.18 12.99
N ASN A 336 12.54 23.32 13.48
CA ASN A 336 11.11 23.48 13.77
C ASN A 336 10.31 23.78 12.49
N LYS A 337 8.98 23.79 12.62
CA LYS A 337 8.04 24.07 11.52
C LYS A 337 8.35 25.39 10.80
N ASP A 338 8.61 26.46 11.54
CA ASP A 338 8.80 27.79 10.96
C ASP A 338 10.11 27.87 10.16
N GLN A 339 11.19 27.28 10.69
CA GLN A 339 12.47 27.16 9.98
C GLN A 339 12.33 26.34 8.70
N ILE A 340 11.62 25.20 8.75
CA ILE A 340 11.38 24.35 7.57
C ILE A 340 10.54 25.11 6.54
N THR A 341 9.49 25.80 6.99
CA THR A 341 8.64 26.62 6.13
C THR A 341 9.47 27.67 5.40
N ASP A 342 10.29 28.43 6.15
CA ASP A 342 11.15 29.48 5.58
C ASP A 342 12.15 28.92 4.55
N ILE A 343 12.79 27.79 4.86
CA ILE A 343 13.72 27.12 3.95
C ILE A 343 13.01 26.69 2.66
N MET A 344 11.87 26.01 2.77
CA MET A 344 11.12 25.47 1.63
C MET A 344 10.53 26.59 0.74
N GLU A 345 10.00 27.65 1.36
CA GLU A 345 9.44 28.81 0.64
C GLU A 345 10.51 29.63 -0.08
N LYS A 346 11.73 29.72 0.48
CA LYS A 346 12.87 30.43 -0.13
C LYS A 346 13.77 29.54 -0.98
N PHE A 347 13.49 28.24 -1.05
CA PHE A 347 14.33 27.29 -1.76
C PHE A 347 14.48 27.67 -3.24
N PRO A 348 15.70 27.71 -3.80
CA PRO A 348 15.92 28.06 -5.19
C PRO A 348 15.46 26.93 -6.11
N ARG A 349 15.05 27.28 -7.34
CA ARG A 349 14.77 26.28 -8.37
C ARG A 349 16.00 25.39 -8.57
N ASN A 350 15.77 24.09 -8.73
CA ASN A 350 16.80 23.11 -8.99
C ASN A 350 16.37 22.22 -10.16
N ASP A 351 17.27 22.00 -11.11
CA ASP A 351 16.98 21.28 -12.36
C ASP A 351 17.71 19.91 -12.39
N GLY A 352 17.84 19.30 -11.21
CA GLY A 352 18.50 18.02 -11.00
C GLY A 352 17.66 16.81 -11.43
N TRP A 353 18.31 15.64 -11.45
CA TRP A 353 17.66 14.34 -11.71
C TRP A 353 17.07 13.79 -10.41
N THR A 354 16.52 12.57 -10.46
CA THR A 354 15.84 11.93 -9.32
C THR A 354 16.56 10.65 -8.86
N PRO A 355 17.86 10.67 -8.50
CA PRO A 355 18.58 9.49 -8.00
C PRO A 355 18.27 9.23 -6.52
N ILE A 356 17.02 8.85 -6.22
CA ILE A 356 16.46 8.70 -4.86
C ILE A 356 17.33 7.77 -3.98
N GLY A 357 17.79 6.64 -4.52
CA GLY A 357 18.60 5.65 -3.80
C GLY A 357 20.03 6.11 -3.54
N THR A 358 20.74 6.55 -4.58
CA THR A 358 22.10 7.08 -4.45
C THR A 358 22.15 8.25 -3.47
N MET A 359 21.17 9.15 -3.53
CA MET A 359 21.16 10.34 -2.68
C MET A 359 20.56 10.08 -1.30
N LEU A 360 19.69 9.08 -1.12
CA LEU A 360 19.31 8.58 0.20
C LEU A 360 20.55 8.15 0.97
N ARG A 361 21.45 7.40 0.30
CA ARG A 361 22.72 6.99 0.88
C ARG A 361 23.56 8.20 1.31
N SER A 362 23.82 9.10 0.37
CA SER A 362 24.72 10.25 0.55
C SER A 362 24.21 11.27 1.58
N HIS A 363 22.93 11.62 1.54
CA HIS A 363 22.37 12.74 2.31
C HIS A 363 21.69 12.33 3.61
N VAL A 364 21.27 11.06 3.72
CA VAL A 364 20.55 10.55 4.90
C VAL A 364 21.37 9.46 5.59
N LEU A 365 21.62 8.33 4.94
CA LEU A 365 22.16 7.16 5.64
C LEU A 365 23.58 7.40 6.15
N ASP A 366 24.49 7.87 5.30
CA ASP A 366 25.90 8.11 5.66
C ASP A 366 26.12 9.22 6.70
N PRO A 367 25.46 10.40 6.62
CA PRO A 367 25.72 11.47 7.57
C PRO A 367 24.86 11.40 8.84
N LEU A 368 23.68 10.76 8.82
CA LEU A 368 22.76 10.78 9.97
C LEU A 368 22.64 9.44 10.68
N ILE A 369 22.61 8.32 9.96
CA ILE A 369 22.18 7.03 10.51
C ILE A 369 23.38 6.13 10.81
N TYR A 370 24.25 5.87 9.83
CA TYR A 370 25.41 4.99 10.01
C TYR A 370 26.37 5.43 11.12
N PRO A 371 26.68 6.73 11.31
CA PRO A 371 27.58 7.16 12.38
C PRO A 371 27.03 6.78 13.75
N ASP A 372 25.73 7.01 13.98
CA ASP A 372 25.09 6.72 15.26
C ASP A 372 24.93 5.21 15.52
N ILE A 373 24.66 4.43 14.47
CA ILE A 373 24.64 2.96 14.58
C ILE A 373 26.02 2.43 14.95
N LYS A 374 27.07 2.87 14.23
CA LYS A 374 28.45 2.40 14.46
C LYS A 374 28.98 2.82 15.83
N ALA A 375 28.64 4.03 16.28
CA ALA A 375 29.04 4.53 17.59
C ALA A 375 28.14 4.02 18.73
N ASN A 376 27.04 3.32 18.41
CA ASN A 376 26.01 2.91 19.37
C ASN A 376 25.43 4.11 20.16
N THR A 377 25.20 5.24 19.47
CA THR A 377 24.71 6.51 20.05
C THR A 377 23.28 6.86 19.63
N VAL A 378 22.57 5.93 19.00
CA VAL A 378 21.16 6.11 18.57
C VAL A 378 20.28 6.49 19.76
N LYS A 379 19.69 7.69 19.72
CA LYS A 379 18.84 8.22 20.80
C LYS A 379 17.36 7.92 20.60
N ARG A 380 16.93 7.88 19.34
CA ARG A 380 15.55 7.63 18.91
C ARG A 380 15.61 6.85 17.59
N PRO A 381 14.73 5.87 17.37
CA PRO A 381 14.52 5.31 16.04
C PRO A 381 14.23 6.40 14.99
N TRP A 382 14.52 6.14 13.73
CA TRP A 382 14.31 7.10 12.64
C TRP A 382 13.06 6.79 11.83
N LEU A 383 12.33 7.85 11.48
CA LEU A 383 11.23 7.81 10.53
C LEU A 383 11.60 8.67 9.32
N VAL A 384 12.02 8.01 8.24
CA VAL A 384 12.42 8.65 6.98
C VAL A 384 11.18 8.83 6.10
N LEU A 385 10.73 10.08 5.99
CA LEU A 385 9.55 10.50 5.26
C LEU A 385 9.98 11.03 3.89
N ILE A 386 9.75 10.23 2.86
CA ILE A 386 10.21 10.46 1.50
C ILE A 386 9.04 11.00 0.68
N THR A 387 9.25 12.14 0.04
CA THR A 387 8.31 12.69 -0.94
C THR A 387 8.95 12.71 -2.31
N THR A 388 8.24 12.24 -3.33
CA THR A 388 8.68 12.27 -4.74
C THR A 388 7.49 12.37 -5.68
N ASP A 389 7.68 12.93 -6.87
CA ASP A 389 6.64 12.95 -7.90
C ASP A 389 6.72 11.78 -8.88
N GLY A 390 7.78 10.96 -8.80
CA GLY A 390 7.93 9.87 -9.75
C GLY A 390 8.88 8.74 -9.36
N TYR A 391 9.79 8.41 -10.28
CA TYR A 391 10.63 7.21 -10.24
C TYR A 391 12.13 7.56 -10.31
N PRO A 392 13.02 6.64 -9.90
CA PRO A 392 14.45 6.86 -9.94
C PRO A 392 15.03 7.12 -11.34
N THR A 393 15.83 8.16 -11.46
CA THR A 393 16.61 8.47 -12.67
C THR A 393 18.07 8.77 -12.32
N LYS A 394 18.99 8.37 -13.19
CA LYS A 394 20.44 8.49 -12.98
C LYS A 394 20.98 7.89 -11.68
N GLU A 395 20.40 6.79 -11.20
CA GLU A 395 21.00 6.01 -10.11
C GLU A 395 22.41 5.54 -10.48
N ASP A 396 23.33 5.63 -9.53
CA ASP A 396 24.66 5.09 -9.67
C ASP A 396 24.75 3.69 -9.06
N ALA A 397 25.72 2.90 -9.52
CA ALA A 397 25.98 1.59 -8.95
C ALA A 397 26.41 1.68 -7.48
N MET A 398 26.06 0.65 -6.71
CA MET A 398 26.50 0.55 -5.31
C MET A 398 28.00 0.65 -5.17
N GLU A 399 28.46 1.21 -4.05
CA GLU A 399 29.89 1.27 -3.73
C GLU A 399 30.53 -0.12 -3.82
N GLY A 400 31.64 -0.22 -4.54
CA GLY A 400 32.34 -1.48 -4.79
C GLY A 400 31.73 -2.37 -5.88
N VAL A 401 30.62 -1.96 -6.50
CA VAL A 401 29.99 -2.67 -7.63
C VAL A 401 30.35 -1.95 -8.93
N PRO A 402 30.96 -2.62 -9.92
CA PRO A 402 31.19 -2.04 -11.23
C PRO A 402 29.88 -1.58 -11.87
N PRO A 403 29.81 -0.39 -12.48
CA PRO A 403 28.58 0.10 -13.09
C PRO A 403 28.19 -0.78 -14.29
N GLY A 404 26.93 -1.23 -14.30
CA GLY A 404 26.33 -1.93 -15.43
C GLY A 404 25.98 -0.99 -16.60
N PRO A 405 25.49 -1.53 -17.73
CA PRO A 405 24.91 -0.70 -18.78
C PRO A 405 23.74 0.10 -18.21
N ARG A 406 23.68 1.39 -18.54
CA ARG A 406 22.60 2.26 -18.06
C ARG A 406 21.29 1.93 -18.78
N ASP A 407 20.18 1.91 -18.03
CA ASP A 407 18.84 1.78 -18.60
C ASP A 407 18.39 3.05 -19.35
N GLU A 408 17.17 3.05 -19.87
CA GLU A 408 16.57 4.22 -20.54
C GLU A 408 16.43 5.46 -19.66
N ASN A 409 16.36 5.29 -18.34
CA ASN A 409 16.29 6.33 -17.32
C ASN A 409 17.70 6.75 -16.85
N ARG A 410 18.73 6.24 -17.55
CA ARG A 410 20.16 6.42 -17.29
C ARG A 410 20.62 5.88 -15.93
N ASN A 411 19.90 4.94 -15.34
CA ASN A 411 20.28 4.27 -14.10
C ASN A 411 21.35 3.22 -14.40
N ALA A 412 22.51 3.31 -13.73
CA ALA A 412 23.47 2.22 -13.68
C ALA A 412 23.01 1.10 -12.73
N ASP A 413 22.10 1.41 -11.80
CA ASP A 413 21.45 0.45 -10.91
C ASP A 413 19.97 0.86 -10.67
N PRO A 414 19.02 0.36 -11.47
CA PRO A 414 17.59 0.69 -11.33
C PRO A 414 16.99 0.25 -9.98
N ASP A 415 17.63 -0.69 -9.28
CA ASP A 415 17.18 -1.20 -7.97
C ASP A 415 17.85 -0.49 -6.79
N ARG A 416 18.60 0.59 -7.04
CA ARG A 416 19.49 1.19 -6.04
C ARG A 416 18.78 1.55 -4.74
N PHE A 417 17.58 2.13 -4.83
CA PHE A 417 16.80 2.54 -3.67
C PHE A 417 16.44 1.35 -2.75
N ARG A 418 15.87 0.26 -3.29
CA ARG A 418 15.53 -0.93 -2.49
C ARG A 418 16.78 -1.59 -1.91
N LYS A 419 17.88 -1.62 -2.67
CA LYS A 419 19.17 -2.13 -2.18
C LYS A 419 19.72 -1.36 -0.99
N GLU A 420 19.59 -0.03 -0.97
CA GLU A 420 20.02 0.76 0.21
C GLU A 420 19.16 0.45 1.44
N ILE A 421 17.84 0.25 1.28
CA ILE A 421 16.94 -0.16 2.37
C ILE A 421 17.34 -1.53 2.93
N ARG A 422 17.55 -2.54 2.06
CA ARG A 422 18.02 -3.86 2.48
C ARG A 422 19.40 -3.79 3.16
N LYS A 423 20.30 -2.97 2.63
CA LYS A 423 21.65 -2.77 3.18
C LYS A 423 21.61 -2.16 4.57
N ILE A 424 20.83 -1.10 4.81
CA ILE A 424 20.73 -0.54 6.16
C ILE A 424 20.11 -1.54 7.14
N GLY A 425 19.12 -2.35 6.72
CA GLY A 425 18.59 -3.45 7.53
C GLY A 425 19.68 -4.44 7.97
N THR A 426 20.52 -4.87 7.03
CA THR A 426 21.65 -5.77 7.32
C THR A 426 22.67 -5.13 8.27
N GLU A 427 22.98 -3.85 8.10
CA GLU A 427 23.95 -3.14 8.96
C GLU A 427 23.40 -2.89 10.38
N LEU A 428 22.08 -2.67 10.52
CA LEU A 428 21.41 -2.60 11.81
C LEU A 428 21.56 -3.93 12.58
N GLU A 429 21.28 -5.05 11.92
CA GLU A 429 21.41 -6.38 12.54
C GLU A 429 22.84 -6.68 12.99
N LYS A 430 23.84 -6.35 12.15
CA LYS A 430 25.26 -6.48 12.52
C LYS A 430 25.63 -5.67 13.75
N ALA A 431 25.02 -4.50 13.93
CA ALA A 431 25.21 -3.64 15.09
C ALA A 431 24.29 -4.00 16.27
N GLY A 432 23.53 -5.11 16.17
CA GLY A 432 22.65 -5.60 17.22
C GLY A 432 21.37 -4.77 17.39
N TYR A 433 20.91 -4.10 16.33
CA TYR A 433 19.63 -3.41 16.25
C TYR A 433 18.61 -4.22 15.45
N ARG A 434 17.33 -4.01 15.73
CA ARG A 434 16.25 -4.48 14.85
C ARG A 434 16.24 -3.64 13.58
N GLN A 435 15.82 -4.24 12.47
CA GLN A 435 15.71 -3.52 11.18
C GLN A 435 14.73 -2.34 11.26
N ASP A 436 13.67 -2.46 12.06
CA ASP A 436 12.63 -1.44 12.18
C ASP A 436 12.98 -0.24 13.08
N VAL A 437 14.24 -0.14 13.50
CA VAL A 437 14.83 1.08 14.07
C VAL A 437 14.90 2.19 13.01
N VAL A 438 14.94 1.84 11.72
CA VAL A 438 14.80 2.79 10.62
C VAL A 438 13.56 2.40 9.82
N ARG A 439 12.55 3.28 9.82
CA ARG A 439 11.32 3.08 9.05
C ARG A 439 11.24 4.10 7.91
N PHE A 440 10.77 3.66 6.76
CA PHE A 440 10.61 4.48 5.56
C PHE A 440 9.12 4.67 5.26
N SER A 441 8.74 5.87 4.87
CA SER A 441 7.42 6.18 4.34
C SER A 441 7.56 6.91 3.02
N VAL A 442 7.13 6.29 1.91
CA VAL A 442 7.19 6.89 0.58
C VAL A 442 5.83 7.47 0.22
N SER A 443 5.85 8.71 -0.28
CA SER A 443 4.67 9.52 -0.51
C SER A 443 4.75 10.19 -1.88
N GLN A 444 3.75 9.95 -2.72
CA GLN A 444 3.71 10.53 -4.05
C GLN A 444 3.07 11.93 -4.03
N ILE A 445 3.67 12.87 -4.77
CA ILE A 445 3.18 14.24 -4.96
C ILE A 445 2.95 14.51 -6.45
N GLY A 446 1.88 15.22 -6.79
CA GLY A 446 1.61 15.67 -8.15
C GLY A 446 0.46 14.91 -8.80
N LYS A 447 -0.39 15.64 -9.52
CA LYS A 447 -1.46 15.08 -10.36
C LYS A 447 -0.87 14.10 -11.39
N LYS A 448 -1.64 13.06 -11.75
CA LYS A 448 -1.36 12.10 -12.83
C LYS A 448 -0.72 12.82 -14.02
N ILE A 449 0.54 12.49 -14.31
CA ILE A 449 1.31 13.09 -15.39
C ILE A 449 0.69 12.61 -16.70
N SER A 450 0.19 13.51 -17.53
CA SER A 450 -0.49 13.14 -18.79
C SER A 450 0.41 12.53 -19.89
N TYR A 451 1.68 12.26 -19.60
CA TYR A 451 2.59 11.53 -20.48
C TYR A 451 2.47 10.03 -20.16
N SER A 452 1.89 9.27 -21.09
CA SER A 452 1.58 7.83 -20.92
C SER A 452 2.75 6.99 -20.43
N ASP A 453 3.96 7.34 -20.85
CA ASP A 453 5.16 6.53 -20.62
C ASP A 453 5.74 6.74 -19.21
N ASP A 454 5.49 7.89 -18.59
CA ASP A 454 5.96 8.18 -17.24
C ASP A 454 5.03 7.56 -16.18
N GLU A 455 3.71 7.47 -16.43
CA GLU A 455 2.78 6.83 -15.47
C GLU A 455 3.12 5.36 -15.23
N GLU A 456 3.47 4.61 -16.28
CA GLU A 456 3.85 3.20 -16.16
C GLU A 456 5.14 3.02 -15.33
N LYS A 457 6.12 3.91 -15.52
CA LYS A 457 7.38 3.89 -14.77
C LYS A 457 7.20 4.23 -13.29
N VAL A 458 6.40 5.24 -12.98
CA VAL A 458 6.03 5.57 -11.60
C VAL A 458 5.34 4.39 -10.93
N LYS A 459 4.37 3.79 -11.62
CA LYS A 459 3.67 2.61 -11.12
C LYS A 459 4.61 1.43 -10.90
N LEU A 460 5.47 1.12 -11.86
CA LEU A 460 6.43 0.02 -11.77
C LEU A 460 7.39 0.20 -10.57
N PHE A 461 7.89 1.42 -10.37
CA PHE A 461 8.74 1.73 -9.22
C PHE A 461 7.98 1.53 -7.90
N LEU A 462 6.83 2.17 -7.75
CA LEU A 462 6.08 2.15 -6.50
C LEU A 462 5.47 0.78 -6.17
N ASP A 463 4.92 0.06 -7.15
CA ASP A 463 4.45 -1.32 -6.99
C ASP A 463 5.63 -2.28 -6.73
N GLY A 464 6.80 -1.95 -7.27
CA GLY A 464 8.06 -2.60 -6.94
C GLY A 464 8.45 -2.49 -5.47
N LEU A 465 8.09 -1.39 -4.78
CA LEU A 465 8.32 -1.24 -3.35
C LEU A 465 7.36 -2.11 -2.53
N GLU A 466 6.09 -2.17 -2.91
CA GLU A 466 5.07 -2.96 -2.22
C GLU A 466 5.25 -4.47 -2.41
N SER A 467 5.81 -4.91 -3.54
CA SER A 467 5.94 -6.33 -3.88
C SER A 467 7.20 -6.99 -3.33
N ASP A 468 8.12 -6.22 -2.74
CA ASP A 468 9.40 -6.69 -2.25
C ASP A 468 9.33 -7.17 -0.79
N PRO A 469 9.36 -8.50 -0.53
CA PRO A 469 9.17 -9.04 0.81
C PRO A 469 10.30 -8.64 1.77
N ASP A 470 11.48 -8.29 1.28
CA ASP A 470 12.64 -7.98 2.12
C ASP A 470 12.57 -6.58 2.74
N ILE A 471 11.64 -5.74 2.29
CA ILE A 471 11.50 -4.35 2.76
C ILE A 471 10.10 -4.00 3.26
N GLN A 472 9.10 -4.86 3.05
CA GLN A 472 7.70 -4.61 3.43
C GLN A 472 7.51 -4.31 4.93
N ASP A 473 8.33 -4.89 5.81
CA ASP A 473 8.22 -4.69 7.26
C ASP A 473 8.73 -3.32 7.73
N VAL A 474 9.55 -2.65 6.91
CA VAL A 474 10.23 -1.39 7.25
C VAL A 474 9.86 -0.23 6.32
N LEU A 475 9.28 -0.50 5.15
CA LEU A 475 8.82 0.50 4.20
C LEU A 475 7.30 0.48 4.09
N TYR A 476 6.70 1.64 4.35
CA TYR A 476 5.31 1.92 4.10
C TYR A 476 5.17 2.82 2.86
N ARG A 477 4.22 2.49 1.97
CA ARG A 477 3.81 3.37 0.88
C ARG A 477 2.45 3.96 1.20
N THR A 478 2.32 5.28 1.03
CA THR A 478 1.01 5.91 1.06
C THR A 478 0.25 5.50 -0.21
N ALA A 479 -0.91 4.88 -0.06
CA ALA A 479 -1.71 4.35 -1.17
C ALA A 479 -2.24 5.45 -2.12
N ASP A 480 -2.29 6.69 -1.66
CA ASP A 480 -2.90 7.81 -2.36
C ASP A 480 -1.91 8.93 -2.67
N ILE A 481 -2.17 9.65 -3.75
CA ILE A 481 -1.43 10.87 -4.09
C ILE A 481 -1.77 11.94 -3.03
N MET A 482 -0.74 12.40 -2.31
CA MET A 482 -0.92 13.23 -1.11
C MET A 482 -1.57 14.58 -1.41
N ASP A 483 -1.27 15.19 -2.56
CA ASP A 483 -1.82 16.50 -2.95
C ASP A 483 -3.31 16.41 -3.33
N ALA A 484 -3.76 15.32 -3.95
CA ALA A 484 -5.17 15.09 -4.26
C ALA A 484 -6.02 14.93 -3.00
N LYS A 485 -5.53 14.17 -2.00
CA LYS A 485 -6.17 14.08 -0.68
C LYS A 485 -6.10 15.40 0.07
N TYR A 486 -4.99 16.11 -0.04
CA TYR A 486 -4.85 17.45 0.51
C TYR A 486 -5.89 18.41 -0.07
N ASP A 487 -6.04 18.46 -1.39
CA ASP A 487 -7.02 19.33 -2.06
C ASP A 487 -8.46 18.99 -1.66
N ALA A 488 -8.76 17.72 -1.39
CA ALA A 488 -10.07 17.28 -0.92
C ALA A 488 -10.35 17.67 0.55
N LEU A 489 -9.32 17.75 1.39
CA LEU A 489 -9.45 17.95 2.83
C LEU A 489 -9.00 19.35 3.31
N LYS A 490 -8.37 20.17 2.46
CA LYS A 490 -7.82 21.48 2.86
C LYS A 490 -8.87 22.47 3.36
N GLU A 491 -10.13 22.30 2.99
CA GLU A 491 -11.25 23.11 3.49
C GLU A 491 -11.64 22.72 4.93
N ASN A 492 -11.19 21.55 5.41
CA ASN A 492 -11.36 21.08 6.77
C ASN A 492 -10.00 20.70 7.39
N GLU A 493 -9.32 21.72 7.92
CA GLU A 493 -8.01 21.64 8.55
C GLU A 493 -7.92 20.53 9.62
N LYS A 494 -8.99 20.32 10.39
CA LYS A 494 -9.04 19.24 11.41
C LYS A 494 -8.97 17.87 10.77
N ASN A 495 -9.79 17.60 9.75
CA ASN A 495 -9.80 16.30 9.07
C ASN A 495 -8.48 16.01 8.38
N LEU A 496 -7.87 17.03 7.78
CA LEU A 496 -6.55 16.91 7.16
C LEU A 496 -5.46 16.55 8.19
N GLU A 497 -5.43 17.21 9.35
CA GLU A 497 -4.45 16.87 10.39
C GLU A 497 -4.65 15.44 10.92
N VAL A 498 -5.90 14.97 11.05
CA VAL A 498 -6.16 13.59 11.49
C VAL A 498 -5.71 12.57 10.44
N PHE A 499 -5.98 12.83 9.16
CA PHE A 499 -5.49 12.00 8.05
C PHE A 499 -3.95 11.91 8.07
N LEU A 500 -3.27 13.05 8.23
CA LEU A 500 -1.82 13.08 8.29
C LEU A 500 -1.27 12.36 9.51
N LEU A 501 -1.86 12.55 10.71
CA LEU A 501 -1.47 11.81 11.91
C LEU A 501 -1.59 10.29 11.68
N THR A 502 -2.69 9.84 11.10
CA THR A 502 -2.93 8.42 10.82
C THR A 502 -1.91 7.86 9.82
N THR A 503 -1.63 8.63 8.76
CA THR A 503 -0.64 8.25 7.75
C THR A 503 0.76 8.14 8.36
N LEU A 504 1.13 9.07 9.25
CA LEU A 504 2.44 9.10 9.91
C LEU A 504 2.61 7.99 10.97
N LEU A 505 1.52 7.51 11.55
CA LEU A 505 1.52 6.37 12.48
C LEU A 505 1.50 5.01 11.77
N SER A 506 1.08 4.97 10.50
CA SER A 506 0.94 3.72 9.73
C SER A 506 2.25 2.91 9.59
N PRO A 507 3.44 3.52 9.41
CA PRO A 507 4.70 2.77 9.44
C PRO A 507 5.02 2.18 10.81
N LEU A 508 4.38 2.64 11.90
CA LEU A 508 4.73 2.32 13.29
C LEU A 508 3.87 1.19 13.88
N GLN A 509 3.37 0.26 13.05
CA GLN A 509 2.46 -0.81 13.47
C GLN A 509 2.97 -1.64 14.65
N SER A 510 4.28 -1.82 14.81
CA SER A 510 4.87 -2.54 15.96
C SER A 510 4.64 -1.85 17.31
N LEU A 511 4.36 -0.55 17.34
CA LEU A 511 3.92 0.15 18.55
C LEU A 511 2.42 -0.02 18.83
N LEU A 512 1.67 -0.31 17.77
CA LEU A 512 0.22 -0.18 17.70
C LEU A 512 -0.51 -1.52 17.71
N ASN A 513 0.23 -2.63 17.73
CA ASN A 513 -0.29 -4.00 17.69
C ASN A 513 0.25 -4.84 18.84
#